data_AF-A0A9W7KMK5-F1
#
_entry.id   AF-A0A9W7KMK5-F1
#
_cell.length_a   1.000
_cell.length_b   1.000
_cell.length_c   1.000
_cell.angle_alpha   90.00
_cell.angle_beta   90.00
_cell.angle_gamma   90.00
#
_symmetry.space_group_name_H-M   'P 1'
#
loop_
_entity.id
_entity.type
_entity.pdbx_description
1 polymer ?
#
loop_
_entity_poly.entity_id
_entity_poly.type
_entity_poly.pdbx_seq_one_letter_code
_entity_poly.pdbx_strand_id
1 'polypeptide(L)'
;GAVKGVATGDMGIGKDGEKTANYTPGMELHARQTIFAEGCRGSLTKTLFKRFDLRRDADPQTYGIGIKELWEVDPAQSQPGLIVHTIGWPMDPKTYGGSWLYHMEGNLVSVGFVVGLDYENPHLSPFEEFQRYKTHPAIRPTFEGGRRIAYGARALSEGGFQSIPKLTFPGGVIVGDAAGFLNVPKIKGNHTAMKSGMLAAEAVFELLSADNAAREAVAYPEKLKASWVWAELHAVRNIRPGFQKGLWAGLANAAYETATKGKSPWTLHHRHGDHETLKKASEMPKIAYPKPDGVVSFDRLSSVYLSNTNHEEDQPAHLTLKDASVPIAVNLALYDAPETRYCPAGVYEIVRA
;
A
#
# COMPACT_ATOMS: atom_id res chain seq x y z
N GLY A 1 -30.84 0.61 2.84
CA GLY A 1 -29.78 0.12 3.75
C GLY A 1 -28.66 -0.55 2.99
N ALA A 2 -28.96 -1.68 2.33
CA ALA A 2 -28.01 -2.50 1.56
C ALA A 2 -27.41 -1.79 0.34
N VAL A 3 -26.24 -2.26 -0.09
CA VAL A 3 -25.61 -1.89 -1.36
C VAL A 3 -26.47 -2.39 -2.53
N LYS A 4 -26.67 -1.52 -3.53
CA LYS A 4 -27.39 -1.80 -4.78
C LYS A 4 -26.44 -2.09 -5.94
N GLY A 5 -25.22 -1.57 -5.89
CA GLY A 5 -24.29 -1.55 -7.00
C GLY A 5 -23.24 -0.45 -6.87
N VAL A 6 -22.63 -0.08 -7.99
CA VAL A 6 -21.69 1.04 -8.13
C VAL A 6 -22.10 1.92 -9.32
N ALA A 7 -21.58 3.14 -9.38
CA ALA A 7 -21.65 3.98 -10.56
C ALA A 7 -20.22 4.27 -11.07
N THR A 8 -20.04 4.35 -12.38
CA THR A 8 -18.78 4.85 -12.96
C THR A 8 -18.68 6.36 -12.73
N GLY A 9 -17.48 6.93 -12.89
CA GLY A 9 -17.29 8.38 -12.85
C GLY A 9 -17.99 9.09 -14.01
N ASP A 10 -18.46 10.30 -13.76
CA ASP A 10 -18.87 11.25 -14.80
C ASP A 10 -17.64 11.66 -15.62
N MET A 11 -17.84 11.90 -16.92
CA MET A 11 -16.81 12.38 -17.84
C MET A 11 -17.14 13.78 -18.34
N GLY A 12 -16.13 14.56 -18.72
CA GLY A 12 -16.32 15.91 -19.26
C GLY A 12 -16.74 16.94 -18.20
N ILE A 13 -16.22 16.83 -16.99
CA ILE A 13 -16.29 17.86 -15.94
C ILE A 13 -15.00 18.66 -15.99
N GLY A 14 -15.10 19.98 -16.16
CA GLY A 14 -13.94 20.88 -16.20
C GLY A 14 -13.32 21.10 -14.81
N LYS A 15 -12.13 21.69 -14.77
CA LYS A 15 -11.39 21.94 -13.51
C LYS A 15 -12.14 22.85 -12.53
N ASP A 16 -13.01 23.71 -13.05
CA ASP A 16 -13.93 24.55 -12.28
C ASP A 16 -15.10 23.78 -11.65
N GLY A 17 -15.29 22.51 -12.03
CA GLY A 17 -16.38 21.64 -11.59
C GLY A 17 -17.62 21.71 -12.48
N GLU A 18 -17.60 22.50 -13.55
CA GLU A 18 -18.73 22.66 -14.46
C GLU A 18 -18.76 21.59 -15.55
N LYS A 19 -19.96 21.33 -16.08
CA LYS A 19 -20.14 20.39 -17.20
C LYS A 19 -19.66 21.01 -18.50
N THR A 20 -18.70 20.36 -19.15
CA THR A 20 -18.23 20.76 -20.50
C THR A 20 -19.24 20.34 -21.57
N ALA A 21 -19.00 20.77 -22.82
CA ALA A 21 -19.76 20.29 -23.98
C ALA A 21 -19.66 18.78 -24.21
N ASN A 22 -18.65 18.11 -23.65
CA ASN A 22 -18.42 16.66 -23.75
C ASN A 22 -18.96 15.88 -22.53
N TYR A 23 -19.77 16.53 -21.66
CA TYR A 23 -20.28 15.88 -20.46
C TYR A 23 -21.04 14.59 -20.76
N THR A 24 -20.68 13.53 -20.03
CA THR A 24 -21.40 12.26 -20.06
C THR A 24 -21.59 11.77 -18.62
N PRO A 25 -22.84 11.50 -18.17
CA PRO A 25 -23.07 10.95 -16.85
C PRO A 25 -22.52 9.53 -16.74
N GLY A 26 -22.03 9.18 -15.56
CA GLY A 26 -21.60 7.82 -15.24
C GLY A 26 -22.76 6.81 -15.33
N MET A 27 -22.41 5.55 -15.56
CA MET A 27 -23.36 4.45 -15.66
C MET A 27 -23.58 3.80 -14.30
N GLU A 28 -24.84 3.57 -13.94
CA GLU A 28 -25.19 2.76 -12.77
C GLU A 28 -25.15 1.26 -13.11
N LEU A 29 -24.40 0.50 -12.32
CA LEU A 29 -24.29 -0.95 -12.42
C LEU A 29 -24.97 -1.59 -11.21
N HIS A 30 -26.20 -2.07 -11.37
CA HIS A 30 -26.94 -2.71 -10.28
C HIS A 30 -26.65 -4.20 -10.21
N ALA A 31 -26.48 -4.72 -9.00
CA ALA A 31 -26.24 -6.13 -8.76
C ALA A 31 -26.91 -6.60 -7.47
N ARG A 32 -27.25 -7.90 -7.41
CA ARG A 32 -27.72 -8.54 -6.17
C ARG A 32 -26.63 -8.57 -5.10
N GLN A 33 -25.37 -8.73 -5.52
CA GLN A 33 -24.16 -8.69 -4.70
C GLN A 33 -23.07 -7.93 -5.46
N THR A 34 -22.35 -7.04 -4.77
CA THR A 34 -21.19 -6.32 -5.30
C THR A 34 -19.93 -6.75 -4.56
N ILE A 35 -18.91 -7.21 -5.29
CA ILE A 35 -17.62 -7.62 -4.72
C ILE A 35 -16.66 -6.42 -4.81
N PHE A 36 -16.17 -5.95 -3.67
CA PHE A 36 -15.24 -4.83 -3.59
C PHE A 36 -13.80 -5.35 -3.52
N ALA A 37 -13.04 -5.09 -4.57
CA ALA A 37 -11.67 -5.60 -4.79
C ALA A 37 -10.69 -4.51 -5.23
N GLU A 38 -10.85 -3.27 -4.74
CA GLU A 38 -10.01 -2.10 -5.11
C GLU A 38 -8.51 -2.24 -4.75
N GLY A 39 -8.16 -3.27 -3.98
CA GLY A 39 -6.83 -3.47 -3.42
C GLY A 39 -6.54 -2.52 -2.25
N CYS A 40 -5.25 -2.32 -1.98
CA CYS A 40 -4.81 -1.52 -0.84
C CYS A 40 -5.44 -0.12 -0.85
N ARG A 41 -6.07 0.24 0.28
CA ARG A 41 -6.65 1.56 0.56
C ARG A 41 -7.68 2.02 -0.48
N GLY A 42 -8.58 1.12 -0.88
CA GLY A 42 -9.68 1.43 -1.79
C GLY A 42 -10.57 2.60 -1.33
N SER A 43 -11.00 3.42 -2.28
CA SER A 43 -11.76 4.64 -2.04
C SER A 43 -13.22 4.36 -1.64
N LEU A 44 -13.85 3.37 -2.29
CA LEU A 44 -15.21 2.93 -1.99
C LEU A 44 -15.24 2.13 -0.70
N THR A 45 -14.28 1.21 -0.52
CA THR A 45 -14.13 0.40 0.70
C THR A 45 -13.90 1.24 1.94
N LYS A 46 -13.14 2.35 1.85
CA LYS A 46 -13.04 3.35 2.93
C LYS A 46 -14.41 3.90 3.35
N THR A 47 -15.28 4.18 2.39
CA THR A 47 -16.65 4.66 2.66
C THR A 47 -17.53 3.57 3.26
N LEU A 48 -17.40 2.33 2.77
CA LEU A 48 -18.11 1.16 3.30
C LEU A 48 -17.73 0.85 4.74
N PHE A 49 -16.44 0.93 5.09
CA PHE A 49 -15.96 0.73 6.45
C PHE A 49 -16.66 1.64 7.44
N LYS A 50 -16.85 2.92 7.10
CA LYS A 50 -17.60 3.87 7.92
C LYS A 50 -19.11 3.59 7.93
N ARG A 51 -19.69 3.35 6.75
CA ARG A 51 -21.14 3.19 6.59
C ARG A 51 -21.71 1.98 7.34
N PHE A 52 -20.96 0.88 7.38
CA PHE A 52 -21.38 -0.39 7.98
C PHE A 52 -20.60 -0.75 9.26
N ASP A 53 -19.80 0.18 9.79
CA ASP A 53 -18.98 -0.01 10.99
C ASP A 53 -18.11 -1.29 10.96
N LEU A 54 -17.49 -1.55 9.81
CA LEU A 54 -16.84 -2.84 9.53
C LEU A 54 -15.52 -3.02 10.28
N ARG A 55 -15.01 -1.97 10.93
CA ARG A 55 -13.72 -2.00 11.64
C ARG A 55 -13.85 -1.98 13.16
N ARG A 56 -15.06 -2.07 13.71
CA ARG A 56 -15.31 -2.01 15.16
C ARG A 56 -14.45 -2.98 15.96
N ASP A 57 -14.29 -4.21 15.46
CA ASP A 57 -13.65 -5.31 16.16
C ASP A 57 -12.26 -5.65 15.56
N ALA A 58 -11.60 -4.68 14.91
CA ALA A 58 -10.31 -4.84 14.26
C ALA A 58 -9.35 -3.68 14.60
N ASP A 59 -8.06 -3.96 14.67
CA ASP A 59 -7.04 -2.93 14.82
C ASP A 59 -7.07 -1.96 13.60
N PRO A 60 -6.57 -0.72 13.73
CA PRO A 60 -6.32 0.14 12.57
C PRO A 60 -5.43 -0.59 11.57
N GLN A 61 -5.80 -0.54 10.28
CA GLN A 61 -4.92 -1.02 9.23
C GLN A 61 -3.71 -0.11 9.15
N THR A 62 -2.52 -0.71 9.18
CA THR A 62 -1.25 -0.04 8.88
C THR A 62 -0.83 -0.34 7.45
N TYR A 63 0.05 0.49 6.90
CA TYR A 63 0.42 0.46 5.50
C TYR A 63 1.90 0.72 5.32
N GLY A 64 2.43 0.24 4.20
CA GLY A 64 3.71 0.67 3.65
C GLY A 64 3.51 1.31 2.28
N ILE A 65 4.51 2.06 1.83
CA ILE A 65 4.61 2.50 0.44
C ILE A 65 5.75 1.75 -0.24
N GLY A 66 5.41 1.01 -1.30
CA GLY A 66 6.37 0.35 -2.17
C GLY A 66 6.64 1.22 -3.39
N ILE A 67 7.92 1.45 -3.68
CA ILE A 67 8.39 2.10 -4.90
C ILE A 67 9.20 1.08 -5.69
N LYS A 68 8.93 0.98 -6.98
CA LYS A 68 9.47 -0.04 -7.87
C LYS A 68 10.05 0.58 -9.13
N GLU A 69 11.15 0.02 -9.59
CA GLU A 69 11.65 0.21 -10.96
C GLU A 69 11.83 -1.15 -11.65
N LEU A 70 11.76 -1.12 -12.98
CA LEU A 70 12.22 -2.23 -13.82
C LEU A 70 13.46 -1.77 -14.57
N TRP A 71 14.48 -2.63 -14.59
CA TRP A 71 15.77 -2.37 -15.21
C TRP A 71 16.08 -3.46 -16.22
N GLU A 72 16.63 -3.06 -17.36
CA GLU A 72 17.41 -3.94 -18.23
C GLU A 72 18.88 -3.81 -17.81
N VAL A 73 19.49 -4.88 -17.32
CA VAL A 73 20.86 -4.87 -16.82
C VAL A 73 21.82 -5.49 -17.84
N ASP A 74 23.12 -5.25 -17.67
CA ASP A 74 24.15 -5.95 -18.44
C ASP A 74 23.96 -7.48 -18.28
N PRO A 75 23.98 -8.28 -19.38
CA PRO A 75 23.88 -9.73 -19.29
C PRO A 75 24.84 -10.37 -18.28
N ALA A 76 26.02 -9.81 -18.07
CA ALA A 76 27.00 -10.28 -17.08
C ALA A 76 26.55 -10.06 -15.62
N GLN A 77 25.63 -9.12 -15.37
CA GLN A 77 25.01 -8.88 -14.06
C GLN A 77 23.70 -9.67 -13.88
N SER A 78 23.21 -10.33 -14.94
CA SER A 78 21.95 -11.05 -14.96
C SER A 78 22.07 -12.44 -14.32
N GLN A 79 21.23 -12.73 -13.32
CA GLN A 79 21.16 -14.04 -12.65
C GLN A 79 19.70 -14.50 -12.51
N PRO A 80 19.02 -14.90 -13.61
CA PRO A 80 17.60 -15.22 -13.60
C PRO A 80 17.22 -16.21 -12.48
N GLY A 81 16.19 -15.87 -11.71
CA GLY A 81 15.73 -16.65 -10.55
C GLY A 81 16.35 -16.23 -9.21
N LEU A 82 17.39 -15.37 -9.21
CA LEU A 82 17.94 -14.80 -7.98
C LEU A 82 16.93 -13.84 -7.33
N ILE A 83 16.71 -14.03 -6.03
CA ILE A 83 15.84 -13.22 -5.18
C ILE A 83 16.68 -12.67 -4.03
N VAL A 84 16.73 -11.35 -3.91
CA VAL A 84 17.44 -10.64 -2.84
C VAL A 84 16.46 -9.77 -2.06
N HIS A 85 16.53 -9.84 -0.74
CA HIS A 85 15.86 -8.93 0.20
C HIS A 85 16.89 -8.35 1.15
N THR A 86 16.81 -7.05 1.42
CA THR A 86 17.68 -6.42 2.41
C THR A 86 16.88 -5.57 3.38
N ILE A 87 17.38 -5.49 4.61
CA ILE A 87 16.93 -4.59 5.68
C ILE A 87 18.14 -3.83 6.21
N GLY A 88 17.90 -2.72 6.92
CA GLY A 88 18.97 -1.86 7.41
C GLY A 88 19.17 -0.66 6.46
N TRP A 89 20.43 -0.33 6.16
CA TRP A 89 20.76 0.87 5.40
C TRP A 89 19.98 0.95 4.07
N PRO A 90 19.40 2.11 3.71
CA PRO A 90 19.59 3.43 4.34
C PRO A 90 18.66 3.74 5.53
N MET A 91 17.83 2.78 5.96
CA MET A 91 16.90 2.98 7.07
C MET A 91 17.62 3.04 8.41
N ASP A 92 17.12 3.91 9.28
CA ASP A 92 17.48 3.87 10.69
C ASP A 92 16.85 2.64 11.38
N PRO A 93 17.34 2.23 12.56
CA PRO A 93 16.78 1.09 13.27
C PRO A 93 15.37 1.30 13.85
N LYS A 94 14.73 2.46 13.69
CA LYS A 94 13.37 2.73 14.18
C LYS A 94 12.33 2.65 13.07
N THR A 95 12.72 2.93 11.84
CA THR A 95 11.86 2.98 10.66
C THR A 95 11.74 1.58 10.06
N TYR A 96 10.51 1.08 9.92
CA TYR A 96 10.27 -0.18 9.22
C TYR A 96 10.44 0.03 7.71
N GLY A 97 11.29 -0.78 7.09
CA GLY A 97 11.51 -0.71 5.65
C GLY A 97 12.54 -1.71 5.17
N GLY A 98 12.64 -1.86 3.86
CA GLY A 98 13.56 -2.80 3.23
C GLY A 98 13.37 -2.86 1.73
N SER A 99 14.25 -3.60 1.06
CA SER A 99 14.27 -3.70 -0.39
C SER A 99 13.90 -5.08 -0.89
N TRP A 100 13.58 -5.13 -2.18
CA TRP A 100 13.64 -6.35 -2.96
C TRP A 100 14.40 -6.11 -4.26
N LEU A 101 15.04 -7.16 -4.77
CA LEU A 101 15.69 -7.20 -6.07
C LEU A 101 15.52 -8.61 -6.64
N TYR A 102 14.75 -8.73 -7.72
CA TYR A 102 14.42 -10.00 -8.36
C TYR A 102 14.93 -10.02 -9.80
N HIS A 103 15.81 -10.98 -10.11
CA HIS A 103 16.30 -11.20 -11.46
C HIS A 103 15.31 -12.07 -12.23
N MET A 104 14.79 -11.50 -13.32
CA MET A 104 13.83 -12.11 -14.23
C MET A 104 14.55 -12.58 -15.50
N GLU A 105 13.83 -13.28 -16.37
CA GLU A 105 14.33 -13.61 -17.71
C GLU A 105 14.54 -12.35 -18.55
N GLY A 106 15.38 -12.45 -19.59
CA GLY A 106 15.64 -11.35 -20.53
C GLY A 106 16.47 -10.20 -19.95
N ASN A 107 17.35 -10.48 -18.98
CA ASN A 107 18.20 -9.48 -18.31
C ASN A 107 17.39 -8.38 -17.61
N LEU A 108 16.19 -8.71 -17.17
CA LEU A 108 15.34 -7.78 -16.44
C LEU A 108 15.52 -7.95 -14.94
N VAL A 109 15.63 -6.83 -14.23
CA VAL A 109 15.67 -6.79 -12.77
C VAL A 109 14.53 -5.93 -12.26
N SER A 110 13.66 -6.54 -11.46
CA SER A 110 12.65 -5.82 -10.68
C SER A 110 13.25 -5.45 -9.33
N VAL A 111 13.49 -4.17 -9.12
CA VAL A 111 14.02 -3.63 -7.86
C VAL A 111 13.00 -2.70 -7.21
N GLY A 112 12.94 -2.68 -5.89
CA GLY A 112 12.16 -1.68 -5.19
C GLY A 112 12.45 -1.61 -3.70
N PHE A 113 11.75 -0.68 -3.06
CA PHE A 113 11.92 -0.37 -1.65
C PHE A 113 10.55 -0.14 -1.01
N VAL A 114 10.36 -0.67 0.19
CA VAL A 114 9.19 -0.43 1.04
C VAL A 114 9.62 0.43 2.23
N VAL A 115 8.80 1.43 2.54
CA VAL A 115 8.84 2.16 3.82
C VAL A 115 7.48 2.05 4.48
N GLY A 116 7.44 1.57 5.72
CA GLY A 116 6.23 1.57 6.55
C GLY A 116 5.78 3.01 6.79
N LEU A 117 4.50 3.32 6.57
CA LEU A 117 3.96 4.69 6.70
C LEU A 117 3.80 5.14 8.17
N ASP A 118 4.13 4.26 9.13
CA ASP A 118 4.27 4.54 10.55
C ASP A 118 5.61 5.20 10.94
N TYR A 119 6.38 5.71 9.96
CA TYR A 119 7.60 6.47 10.24
C TYR A 119 7.31 7.78 11.01
N GLU A 120 8.27 8.22 11.81
CA GLU A 120 8.09 9.37 12.71
C GLU A 120 8.64 10.69 12.14
N ASN A 121 9.65 10.62 11.26
CA ASN A 121 10.37 11.79 10.78
C ASN A 121 9.70 12.40 9.53
N PRO A 122 9.13 13.62 9.60
CA PRO A 122 8.44 14.24 8.47
C PRO A 122 9.37 14.69 7.32
N HIS A 123 10.69 14.66 7.55
CA HIS A 123 11.70 14.92 6.51
C HIS A 123 12.09 13.68 5.70
N LEU A 124 11.61 12.49 6.09
CA LEU A 124 11.86 11.25 5.35
C LEU A 124 11.13 11.27 4.01
N SER A 125 11.84 10.88 2.95
CA SER A 125 11.28 10.72 1.61
C SER A 125 11.46 9.27 1.17
N PRO A 126 10.39 8.45 1.10
CA PRO A 126 10.50 7.06 0.65
C PRO A 126 11.11 6.94 -0.76
N PHE A 127 10.85 7.93 -1.62
CA PHE A 127 11.45 8.01 -2.95
C PHE A 127 12.98 8.18 -2.87
N GLU A 128 13.44 9.14 -2.08
CA GLU A 128 14.89 9.41 -1.98
C GLU A 128 15.63 8.28 -1.27
N GLU A 129 14.99 7.63 -0.29
CA GLU A 129 15.55 6.44 0.35
C GLU A 129 15.73 5.28 -0.64
N PHE A 130 14.77 5.07 -1.53
CA PHE A 130 14.92 4.09 -2.60
C PHE A 130 16.03 4.45 -3.59
N GLN A 131 16.11 5.72 -4.02
CA GLN A 131 17.20 6.16 -4.91
C GLN A 131 18.57 6.00 -4.24
N ARG A 132 18.67 6.35 -2.95
CA ARG A 132 19.87 6.18 -2.11
C ARG A 132 20.23 4.71 -1.91
N TYR A 133 19.25 3.84 -1.67
CA TYR A 133 19.48 2.39 -1.51
C TYR A 133 20.27 1.80 -2.68
N LYS A 134 19.93 2.18 -3.92
CA LYS A 134 20.61 1.67 -5.12
C LYS A 134 22.09 2.07 -5.19
N THR A 135 22.55 3.06 -4.42
CA THR A 135 23.96 3.46 -4.36
C THR A 135 24.77 2.61 -3.38
N HIS A 136 24.16 1.67 -2.64
CA HIS A 136 24.88 0.78 -1.74
C HIS A 136 25.91 -0.04 -2.52
N PRO A 137 27.17 -0.21 -2.05
CA PRO A 137 28.23 -0.90 -2.81
C PRO A 137 27.89 -2.34 -3.23
N ALA A 138 27.06 -3.05 -2.46
CA ALA A 138 26.61 -4.39 -2.80
C ALA A 138 25.45 -4.44 -3.82
N ILE A 139 24.85 -3.30 -4.16
CA ILE A 139 23.66 -3.19 -5.01
C ILE A 139 23.96 -2.41 -6.28
N ARG A 140 24.74 -1.33 -6.18
CA ARG A 140 25.11 -0.46 -7.29
C ARG A 140 25.65 -1.22 -8.52
N PRO A 141 26.55 -2.23 -8.39
CA PRO A 141 27.11 -2.93 -9.55
C PRO A 141 26.07 -3.60 -10.44
N THR A 142 24.91 -4.00 -9.89
CA THR A 142 23.82 -4.61 -10.67
C THR A 142 23.27 -3.66 -11.73
N PHE A 143 23.36 -2.35 -11.52
CA PHE A 143 22.77 -1.32 -12.39
C PHE A 143 23.80 -0.60 -13.25
N GLU A 144 25.10 -0.84 -13.05
CA GLU A 144 26.16 -0.20 -13.84
C GLU A 144 26.09 -0.67 -15.31
N GLY A 145 26.01 0.27 -16.25
CA GLY A 145 25.78 -0.01 -17.68
C GLY A 145 24.35 -0.43 -18.02
N GLY A 146 23.47 -0.57 -17.02
CA GLY A 146 22.07 -0.90 -17.20
C GLY A 146 21.21 0.30 -17.58
N ARG A 147 19.96 0.02 -17.94
CA ARG A 147 18.95 1.01 -18.32
C ARG A 147 17.68 0.81 -17.52
N ARG A 148 17.25 1.85 -16.83
CA ARG A 148 15.93 1.89 -16.19
C ARG A 148 14.84 2.05 -17.25
N ILE A 149 13.83 1.20 -17.23
CA ILE A 149 12.79 1.16 -18.27
C ILE A 149 11.37 1.41 -17.77
N ALA A 150 11.12 1.24 -16.47
CA ALA A 150 9.82 1.56 -15.88
C ALA A 150 9.97 2.02 -14.42
N TYR A 151 8.98 2.78 -13.96
CA TYR A 151 8.85 3.22 -12.58
C TYR A 151 7.39 3.13 -12.13
N GLY A 152 7.17 2.83 -10.86
CA GLY A 152 5.84 2.88 -10.26
C GLY A 152 5.89 2.86 -8.74
N ALA A 153 4.77 3.22 -8.12
CA ALA A 153 4.62 3.17 -6.67
C ALA A 153 3.21 2.72 -6.29
N ARG A 154 3.08 1.99 -5.19
CA ARG A 154 1.80 1.57 -4.64
C ARG A 154 1.90 1.41 -3.12
N ALA A 155 0.86 1.83 -2.41
CA ALA A 155 0.70 1.45 -1.01
C ALA A 155 0.38 -0.04 -0.89
N LEU A 156 0.78 -0.67 0.21
CA LEU A 156 0.49 -2.06 0.56
C LEU A 156 -0.01 -2.14 2.00
N SER A 157 -0.86 -3.12 2.32
CA SER A 157 -1.32 -3.33 3.70
C SER A 157 -0.23 -4.00 4.55
N GLU A 158 -0.07 -3.56 5.80
CA GLU A 158 0.92 -4.10 6.74
C GLU A 158 0.34 -4.46 8.11
N GLY A 159 -0.93 -4.16 8.38
CA GLY A 159 -1.56 -4.44 9.67
C GLY A 159 -1.95 -5.90 9.87
N GLY A 160 -1.85 -6.71 8.81
CA GLY A 160 -1.95 -8.17 8.86
C GLY A 160 -3.25 -8.68 9.49
N PHE A 161 -3.13 -9.80 10.22
CA PHE A 161 -4.26 -10.54 10.77
C PHE A 161 -5.16 -9.70 11.69
N GLN A 162 -4.56 -8.85 12.54
CA GLN A 162 -5.25 -8.02 13.52
C GLN A 162 -6.12 -6.94 12.87
N SER A 163 -5.78 -6.57 11.62
CA SER A 163 -6.41 -5.49 10.88
C SER A 163 -7.47 -5.96 9.88
N ILE A 164 -7.79 -7.26 9.86
CA ILE A 164 -8.83 -7.81 8.99
C ILE A 164 -10.20 -7.30 9.48
N PRO A 165 -10.95 -6.54 8.66
CA PRO A 165 -12.25 -6.00 9.06
C PRO A 165 -13.34 -7.08 8.98
N LYS A 166 -14.57 -6.74 9.38
CA LYS A 166 -15.75 -7.48 8.94
C LYS A 166 -15.82 -7.44 7.41
N LEU A 167 -15.91 -8.62 6.79
CA LEU A 167 -15.75 -8.79 5.34
C LEU A 167 -17.06 -8.70 4.56
N THR A 168 -18.19 -8.71 5.24
CA THR A 168 -19.53 -8.82 4.64
C THR A 168 -20.46 -7.74 5.16
N PHE A 169 -21.40 -7.34 4.30
CA PHE A 169 -22.50 -6.43 4.62
C PHE A 169 -23.66 -6.69 3.65
N PRO A 170 -24.86 -6.17 3.93
CA PRO A 170 -25.99 -6.36 3.03
C PRO A 170 -25.70 -5.80 1.63
N GLY A 171 -25.68 -6.68 0.63
CA GLY A 171 -25.45 -6.37 -0.79
C GLY A 171 -23.99 -6.45 -1.26
N GLY A 172 -23.03 -6.85 -0.42
CA GLY A 172 -21.66 -7.03 -0.89
C GLY A 172 -20.67 -7.65 0.09
N VAL A 173 -19.45 -7.86 -0.44
CA VAL A 173 -18.30 -8.45 0.26
C VAL A 173 -17.01 -7.72 -0.11
N ILE A 174 -16.00 -7.77 0.76
CA ILE A 174 -14.67 -7.19 0.54
C ILE A 174 -13.66 -8.31 0.43
N VAL A 175 -12.82 -8.28 -0.61
CA VAL A 175 -11.82 -9.32 -0.89
C VAL A 175 -10.43 -8.71 -1.10
N GLY A 176 -9.42 -9.57 -1.09
CA GLY A 176 -8.05 -9.20 -1.42
C GLY A 176 -7.45 -8.16 -0.48
N ASP A 177 -6.56 -7.33 -1.02
CA ASP A 177 -5.84 -6.34 -0.22
C ASP A 177 -6.70 -5.15 0.22
N ALA A 178 -7.94 -5.05 -0.30
CA ALA A 178 -8.94 -4.14 0.25
C ALA A 178 -9.36 -4.55 1.67
N ALA A 179 -9.37 -5.86 1.96
CA ALA A 179 -9.54 -6.39 3.30
C ALA A 179 -8.20 -6.52 4.07
N GLY A 180 -7.07 -6.48 3.36
CA GLY A 180 -5.72 -6.49 3.96
C GLY A 180 -5.14 -7.87 4.21
N PHE A 181 -5.28 -8.80 3.25
CA PHE A 181 -4.79 -10.18 3.38
C PHE A 181 -3.30 -10.36 3.03
N LEU A 182 -2.46 -9.34 3.23
CA LEU A 182 -1.04 -9.41 2.93
C LEU A 182 -0.26 -10.14 4.03
N ASN A 183 0.55 -11.14 3.64
CA ASN A 183 1.56 -11.73 4.52
C ASN A 183 2.83 -10.85 4.49
N VAL A 184 2.96 -9.99 5.50
CA VAL A 184 4.00 -8.93 5.55
C VAL A 184 5.41 -9.50 5.55
N PRO A 185 5.76 -10.48 6.41
CA PRO A 185 7.12 -11.01 6.45
C PRO A 185 7.55 -11.72 5.17
N LYS A 186 6.60 -12.27 4.41
CA LYS A 186 6.87 -12.87 3.10
C LYS A 186 6.81 -11.87 1.94
N ILE A 187 6.30 -10.66 2.16
CA ILE A 187 5.98 -9.66 1.14
C ILE A 187 5.07 -10.26 0.05
N LYS A 188 4.03 -10.99 0.47
CA LYS A 188 3.12 -11.72 -0.44
C LYS A 188 1.66 -11.55 -0.04
N GLY A 189 0.87 -10.94 -0.93
CA GLY A 189 -0.58 -10.82 -0.80
C GLY A 189 -1.37 -11.34 -2.00
N ASN A 190 -0.70 -11.70 -3.11
CA ASN A 190 -1.39 -12.09 -4.35
C ASN A 190 -2.16 -13.42 -4.19
N HIS A 191 -1.52 -14.44 -3.60
CA HIS A 191 -2.11 -15.77 -3.44
C HIS A 191 -3.27 -15.77 -2.44
N THR A 192 -3.13 -15.05 -1.34
CA THR A 192 -4.20 -14.86 -0.34
C THR A 192 -5.35 -14.04 -0.92
N ALA A 193 -5.06 -12.99 -1.70
CA ALA A 193 -6.09 -12.21 -2.38
C ALA A 193 -6.89 -13.05 -3.39
N MET A 194 -6.21 -13.81 -4.24
CA MET A 194 -6.85 -14.75 -5.18
C MET A 194 -7.75 -15.73 -4.44
N LYS A 195 -7.24 -16.41 -3.39
CA LYS A 195 -8.03 -17.38 -2.65
C LYS A 195 -9.22 -16.74 -1.94
N SER A 196 -9.06 -15.53 -1.41
CA SER A 196 -10.17 -14.79 -0.80
C SER A 196 -11.29 -14.49 -1.81
N GLY A 197 -10.94 -14.17 -3.06
CA GLY A 197 -11.91 -13.96 -4.15
C GLY A 197 -12.64 -15.25 -4.52
N MET A 198 -11.93 -16.38 -4.60
CA MET A 198 -12.54 -17.69 -4.86
C MET A 198 -13.57 -18.06 -3.79
N LEU A 199 -13.20 -17.93 -2.51
CA LEU A 199 -14.09 -18.25 -1.38
C LEU A 199 -15.29 -17.30 -1.29
N ALA A 200 -15.10 -16.02 -1.63
CA ALA A 200 -16.19 -15.06 -1.71
C ALA A 200 -17.15 -15.42 -2.85
N ALA A 201 -16.65 -15.83 -4.01
CA ALA A 201 -17.47 -16.28 -5.13
C ALA A 201 -18.31 -17.51 -4.76
N GLU A 202 -17.71 -18.51 -4.09
CA GLU A 202 -18.42 -19.69 -3.58
C GLU A 202 -19.56 -19.29 -2.63
N ALA A 203 -19.28 -18.45 -1.62
CA ALA A 203 -20.28 -18.00 -0.65
C ALA A 203 -21.40 -17.14 -1.27
N VAL A 204 -21.06 -16.28 -2.23
CA VAL A 204 -22.04 -15.48 -2.97
C VAL A 204 -22.91 -16.37 -3.84
N PHE A 205 -22.34 -17.37 -4.51
CA PHE A 205 -23.11 -18.32 -5.32
C PHE A 205 -24.09 -19.14 -4.46
N GLU A 206 -23.65 -19.64 -3.31
CA GLU A 206 -24.50 -20.32 -2.33
C GLU A 206 -25.67 -19.43 -1.86
N LEU A 207 -25.37 -18.18 -1.50
CA LEU A 207 -26.38 -17.20 -1.11
C LEU A 207 -27.43 -16.97 -2.22
N LEU A 208 -26.98 -16.78 -3.47
CA LEU A 208 -27.85 -16.46 -4.60
C LEU A 208 -28.67 -17.65 -5.11
N SER A 209 -28.26 -18.88 -4.76
CA SER A 209 -28.92 -20.13 -5.16
C SER A 209 -29.92 -20.62 -4.11
N ALA A 210 -29.82 -20.13 -2.88
CA ALA A 210 -30.75 -20.48 -1.82
C ALA A 210 -32.08 -19.73 -1.98
N ASP A 211 -33.19 -20.43 -1.70
CA ASP A 211 -34.51 -19.82 -1.62
C ASP A 211 -34.68 -19.10 -0.27
N ASN A 212 -34.02 -17.95 -0.13
CA ASN A 212 -34.13 -17.11 1.05
C ASN A 212 -34.07 -15.62 0.69
N ALA A 213 -34.53 -14.77 1.61
CA ALA A 213 -34.49 -13.32 1.46
C ALA A 213 -33.15 -12.71 1.95
N ALA A 214 -32.13 -13.52 2.25
CA ALA A 214 -30.88 -13.03 2.80
C ALA A 214 -30.10 -12.23 1.75
N ARG A 215 -29.46 -11.15 2.19
CA ARG A 215 -28.72 -10.23 1.32
C ARG A 215 -27.26 -10.10 1.69
N GLU A 216 -26.76 -10.88 2.65
CA GLU A 216 -25.39 -10.84 3.11
C GLU A 216 -24.76 -12.23 3.06
N ALA A 217 -23.61 -12.36 2.41
CA ALA A 217 -22.91 -13.63 2.19
C ALA A 217 -22.11 -14.06 3.44
N VAL A 218 -22.79 -14.29 4.57
CA VAL A 218 -22.17 -14.58 5.89
C VAL A 218 -21.35 -15.87 5.92
N ALA A 219 -21.51 -16.76 4.94
CA ALA A 219 -20.68 -17.95 4.78
C ALA A 219 -19.23 -17.63 4.38
N TYR A 220 -18.97 -16.46 3.76
CA TYR A 220 -17.64 -16.10 3.28
C TYR A 220 -16.58 -16.01 4.41
N PRO A 221 -16.80 -15.27 5.51
CA PRO A 221 -15.87 -15.25 6.63
C PRO A 221 -15.56 -16.64 7.20
N GLU A 222 -16.56 -17.52 7.32
CA GLU A 222 -16.37 -18.86 7.87
C GLU A 222 -15.54 -19.75 6.93
N LYS A 223 -15.82 -19.71 5.63
CA LYS A 223 -14.98 -20.38 4.61
C LYS A 223 -13.55 -19.86 4.63
N LEU A 224 -13.35 -18.54 4.82
CA LEU A 224 -12.03 -17.95 4.91
C LEU A 224 -11.28 -18.43 6.16
N LYS A 225 -11.93 -18.42 7.33
CA LYS A 225 -11.37 -18.91 8.61
C LYS A 225 -10.98 -20.38 8.54
N ALA A 226 -11.75 -21.20 7.83
CA ALA A 226 -11.46 -22.61 7.62
C ALA A 226 -10.34 -22.87 6.57
N SER A 227 -9.92 -21.84 5.82
CA SER A 227 -8.94 -21.98 4.76
C SER A 227 -7.50 -21.78 5.25
N TRP A 228 -6.54 -22.18 4.41
CA TRP A 228 -5.12 -21.95 4.67
C TRP A 228 -4.75 -20.47 4.75
N VAL A 229 -5.54 -19.55 4.19
CA VAL A 229 -5.29 -18.10 4.26
C VAL A 229 -5.31 -17.64 5.71
N TRP A 230 -6.32 -18.05 6.47
CA TRP A 230 -6.46 -17.66 7.88
C TRP A 230 -5.32 -18.21 8.73
N ALA A 231 -4.98 -19.50 8.53
CA ALA A 231 -3.86 -20.13 9.22
C ALA A 231 -2.51 -19.46 8.88
N GLU A 232 -2.28 -19.12 7.60
CA GLU A 232 -1.06 -18.46 7.15
C GLU A 232 -0.89 -17.07 7.79
N LEU A 233 -1.94 -16.24 7.76
CA LEU A 233 -1.89 -14.90 8.34
C LEU A 233 -1.77 -14.95 9.88
N HIS A 234 -2.50 -15.86 10.53
CA HIS A 234 -2.42 -16.04 11.97
C HIS A 234 -1.02 -16.46 12.44
N ALA A 235 -0.33 -17.32 11.67
CA ALA A 235 1.01 -17.80 12.01
C ALA A 235 2.09 -16.70 12.01
N VAL A 236 1.87 -15.59 11.31
CA VAL A 236 2.84 -14.47 11.21
C VAL A 236 2.35 -13.20 11.91
N ARG A 237 1.19 -13.24 12.57
CA ARG A 237 0.46 -12.06 13.10
C ARG A 237 1.30 -11.15 14.00
N ASN A 238 2.25 -11.71 14.74
CA ASN A 238 3.05 -10.96 15.71
C ASN A 238 4.35 -10.40 15.12
N ILE A 239 4.73 -10.74 13.88
CA ILE A 239 6.03 -10.33 13.34
C ILE A 239 6.07 -8.81 13.11
N ARG A 240 5.17 -8.26 12.28
CA ARG A 240 5.16 -6.81 11.96
C ARG A 240 4.92 -5.91 13.19
N PRO A 241 3.98 -6.20 14.12
CA PRO A 241 3.87 -5.43 15.37
C PRO A 241 5.13 -5.44 16.22
N GLY A 242 5.93 -6.52 16.19
CA GLY A 242 7.20 -6.60 16.91
C GLY A 242 8.19 -5.49 16.52
N PHE A 243 8.12 -4.99 15.28
CA PHE A 243 8.98 -3.90 14.78
C PHE A 243 8.57 -2.52 15.28
N GLN A 244 7.44 -2.36 15.98
CA GLN A 244 7.09 -1.08 16.65
C GLN A 244 8.10 -0.69 17.74
N LYS A 245 8.91 -1.65 18.22
CA LYS A 245 10.02 -1.41 19.15
C LYS A 245 11.37 -1.21 18.45
N GLY A 246 11.36 -1.02 17.13
CA GLY A 246 12.54 -0.92 16.29
C GLY A 246 13.04 -2.26 15.75
N LEU A 247 14.02 -2.17 14.83
CA LEU A 247 14.60 -3.24 14.04
C LEU A 247 15.08 -4.42 14.89
N TRP A 248 15.92 -4.17 15.89
CA TRP A 248 16.56 -5.24 16.66
C TRP A 248 15.57 -6.03 17.54
N ALA A 249 14.67 -5.31 18.21
CA ALA A 249 13.59 -5.94 18.97
C ALA A 249 12.62 -6.69 18.04
N GLY A 250 12.31 -6.10 16.88
CA GLY A 250 11.50 -6.72 15.84
C GLY A 250 12.12 -8.01 15.31
N LEU A 251 13.43 -8.04 15.03
CA LEU A 251 14.15 -9.23 14.58
C LEU A 251 14.18 -10.33 15.63
N ALA A 252 14.45 -9.99 16.90
CA ALA A 252 14.41 -10.95 17.99
C ALA A 252 13.01 -11.58 18.13
N ASN A 253 11.95 -10.77 18.05
CA ASN A 253 10.57 -11.24 18.05
C ASN A 253 10.25 -12.08 16.81
N ALA A 254 10.68 -11.66 15.62
CA ALA A 254 10.46 -12.39 14.38
C ALA A 254 11.12 -13.77 14.42
N ALA A 255 12.34 -13.87 14.96
CA ALA A 255 13.03 -15.15 15.16
C ALA A 255 12.24 -16.06 16.11
N TYR A 256 11.75 -15.53 17.23
CA TYR A 256 10.91 -16.28 18.17
C TYR A 256 9.60 -16.77 17.54
N GLU A 257 8.84 -15.88 16.89
CA GLU A 257 7.58 -16.22 16.22
C GLU A 257 7.78 -17.25 15.09
N THR A 258 8.88 -17.12 14.35
CA THR A 258 9.23 -18.09 13.30
C THR A 258 9.59 -19.46 13.88
N ALA A 259 10.42 -19.50 14.93
CA ALA A 259 10.84 -20.75 15.58
C ALA A 259 9.65 -21.48 16.22
N THR A 260 8.72 -20.74 16.83
CA THR A 260 7.49 -21.29 17.43
C THR A 260 6.37 -21.53 16.42
N LYS A 261 6.58 -21.15 15.15
CA LYS A 261 5.56 -21.21 14.07
C LYS A 261 4.29 -20.43 14.43
N GLY A 262 4.43 -19.29 15.09
CA GLY A 262 3.31 -18.42 15.47
C GLY A 262 2.42 -18.97 16.58
N LYS A 263 2.89 -19.96 17.35
CA LYS A 263 2.13 -20.60 18.43
C LYS A 263 2.15 -19.81 19.75
N SER A 264 2.61 -18.57 19.74
CA SER A 264 2.52 -17.66 20.89
C SER A 264 1.08 -17.61 21.41
N PRO A 265 0.85 -17.71 22.74
CA PRO A 265 -0.49 -17.67 23.33
C PRO A 265 -1.08 -16.25 23.40
N TRP A 266 -0.42 -15.26 22.79
CA TRP A 266 -0.85 -13.86 22.71
C TRP A 266 -0.85 -13.35 21.27
N THR A 267 -1.49 -12.20 21.07
CA THR A 267 -1.45 -11.43 19.83
C THR A 267 -1.00 -10.01 20.17
N LEU A 268 0.02 -9.51 19.45
CA LEU A 268 0.47 -8.12 19.54
C LEU A 268 -0.47 -7.24 18.71
N HIS A 269 -0.72 -6.00 19.15
CA HIS A 269 -1.71 -5.11 18.54
C HIS A 269 -1.10 -3.85 17.95
N HIS A 270 -1.70 -3.35 16.88
CA HIS A 270 -1.45 -2.01 16.35
C HIS A 270 -2.32 -1.00 17.10
N ARG A 271 -1.69 -0.11 17.87
CA ARG A 271 -2.41 0.83 18.76
C ARG A 271 -2.85 2.14 18.08
N HIS A 272 -2.19 2.50 16.98
CA HIS A 272 -2.34 3.77 16.30
C HIS A 272 -2.37 3.51 14.80
N GLY A 273 -3.10 4.35 14.05
CA GLY A 273 -2.98 4.38 12.61
C GLY A 273 -1.75 5.19 12.17
N ASP A 274 -1.16 4.86 11.02
CA ASP A 274 0.05 5.50 10.49
C ASP A 274 0.01 7.04 10.49
N HIS A 275 -1.15 7.64 10.19
CA HIS A 275 -1.32 9.10 10.18
C HIS A 275 -1.14 9.80 11.54
N GLU A 276 -1.01 9.05 12.64
CA GLU A 276 -0.83 9.55 14.01
C GLU A 276 0.64 9.53 14.45
N THR A 277 1.57 8.99 13.65
CA THR A 277 2.94 8.68 14.10
C THR A 277 3.97 9.78 13.87
N LEU A 278 3.69 10.73 12.97
CA LEU A 278 4.62 11.83 12.68
C LEU A 278 4.85 12.70 13.91
N LYS A 279 6.12 13.00 14.19
CA LYS A 279 6.52 14.03 15.13
C LYS A 279 6.67 15.37 14.42
N LYS A 280 6.69 16.46 15.20
CA LYS A 280 6.85 17.81 14.64
C LYS A 280 8.22 17.92 13.97
N ALA A 281 8.30 18.71 12.90
CA ALA A 281 9.55 18.94 12.17
C ALA A 281 10.65 19.52 13.07
N SER A 282 10.28 20.35 14.06
CA SER A 282 11.23 20.91 15.03
C SER A 282 11.87 19.87 15.97
N GLU A 283 11.30 18.67 16.06
CA GLU A 283 11.75 17.59 16.96
C GLU A 283 12.54 16.51 16.20
N MET A 284 12.66 16.64 14.87
CA MET A 284 13.19 15.62 13.99
C MET A 284 14.34 16.15 13.15
N PRO A 285 15.38 15.35 12.89
CA PRO A 285 16.50 15.79 12.08
C PRO A 285 16.08 15.89 10.61
N LYS A 286 16.52 16.95 9.94
CA LYS A 286 16.46 17.04 8.48
C LYS A 286 17.37 15.98 7.87
N ILE A 287 16.91 15.35 6.78
CA ILE A 287 17.68 14.35 6.05
C ILE A 287 18.22 15.02 4.78
N ALA A 288 19.55 15.06 4.65
CA ALA A 288 20.21 15.54 3.45
C ALA A 288 20.39 14.37 2.47
N TYR A 289 19.50 14.29 1.48
CA TYR A 289 19.60 13.29 0.42
C TYR A 289 20.64 13.70 -0.63
N PRO A 290 21.46 12.76 -1.13
CA PRO A 290 22.40 13.04 -2.21
C PRO A 290 21.63 13.41 -3.48
N LYS A 291 22.23 14.27 -4.32
CA LYS A 291 21.67 14.53 -5.65
C LYS A 291 21.75 13.25 -6.50
N PRO A 292 20.73 12.97 -7.33
CA PRO A 292 20.79 11.83 -8.23
C PRO A 292 21.94 11.98 -9.23
N ASP A 293 22.62 10.88 -9.53
CA ASP A 293 23.72 10.82 -10.50
C ASP A 293 23.26 10.68 -11.96
N GLY A 294 21.97 10.44 -12.19
CA GLY A 294 21.39 10.24 -13.52
C GLY A 294 21.77 8.91 -14.17
N VAL A 295 22.44 8.02 -13.43
CA VAL A 295 22.92 6.72 -13.92
C VAL A 295 22.28 5.58 -13.15
N VAL A 296 22.41 5.59 -11.82
CA VAL A 296 21.80 4.58 -10.93
C VAL A 296 20.66 5.19 -10.12
N SER A 297 20.76 6.49 -9.83
CA SER A 297 19.79 7.28 -9.07
C SER A 297 19.25 8.42 -9.93
N PHE A 298 17.96 8.73 -9.80
CA PHE A 298 17.26 9.67 -10.68
C PHE A 298 16.32 10.57 -9.89
N ASP A 299 15.99 11.72 -10.48
CA ASP A 299 15.00 12.63 -9.94
C ASP A 299 13.57 12.07 -10.11
N ARG A 300 12.64 12.66 -9.36
CA ARG A 300 11.24 12.22 -9.32
C ARG A 300 10.49 12.46 -10.63
N LEU A 301 10.77 13.55 -11.36
CA LEU A 301 10.04 13.88 -12.58
C LEU A 301 10.39 12.90 -13.71
N SER A 302 11.68 12.60 -13.88
CA SER A 302 12.11 11.56 -14.84
C SER A 302 11.59 10.17 -14.47
N SER A 303 11.42 9.88 -13.17
CA SER A 303 10.73 8.67 -12.71
C SER A 303 9.25 8.65 -13.09
N VAL A 304 8.50 9.73 -12.83
CA VAL A 304 7.07 9.80 -13.17
C VAL A 304 6.85 9.62 -14.66
N TYR A 305 7.72 10.19 -15.50
CA TYR A 305 7.67 9.96 -16.95
C TYR A 305 7.71 8.47 -17.32
N LEU A 306 8.57 7.67 -16.66
CA LEU A 306 8.66 6.21 -16.86
C LEU A 306 7.49 5.40 -16.27
N SER A 307 6.57 6.02 -15.54
CA SER A 307 5.32 5.36 -15.13
C SER A 307 4.24 5.41 -16.21
N ASN A 308 4.43 6.25 -17.24
CA ASN A 308 3.44 6.53 -18.28
C ASN A 308 2.07 6.99 -17.73
N THR A 309 2.06 7.59 -16.54
CA THR A 309 0.84 8.14 -15.95
C THR A 309 0.51 9.48 -16.60
N ASN A 310 -0.74 9.63 -17.02
CA ASN A 310 -1.30 10.89 -17.50
C ASN A 310 -2.80 10.90 -17.18
N HIS A 311 -3.36 12.11 -17.11
CA HIS A 311 -4.76 12.37 -16.84
C HIS A 311 -5.18 13.54 -17.72
N GLU A 312 -6.46 13.63 -18.08
CA GLU A 312 -7.02 14.86 -18.68
C GLU A 312 -6.69 16.06 -17.77
N GLU A 313 -6.15 17.14 -18.33
CA GLU A 313 -5.68 18.28 -17.52
C GLU A 313 -6.85 19.12 -17.02
N ASP A 314 -7.90 19.27 -17.85
CA ASP A 314 -9.11 19.99 -17.52
C ASP A 314 -10.14 19.09 -16.81
N GLN A 315 -9.76 18.61 -15.63
CA GLN A 315 -10.68 17.94 -14.72
C GLN A 315 -10.43 18.36 -13.27
N PRO A 316 -11.43 18.23 -12.37
CA PRO A 316 -11.22 18.48 -10.95
C PRO A 316 -10.15 17.55 -10.37
N ALA A 317 -9.33 18.07 -9.46
CA ALA A 317 -8.35 17.26 -8.77
C ALA A 317 -9.04 16.13 -7.98
N HIS A 318 -8.65 14.89 -8.25
CA HIS A 318 -9.15 13.72 -7.51
C HIS A 318 -8.55 13.61 -6.09
N LEU A 319 -7.54 14.42 -5.79
CA LEU A 319 -6.96 14.60 -4.45
C LEU A 319 -7.69 15.76 -3.75
N THR A 320 -8.84 15.44 -3.16
CA THR A 320 -9.71 16.45 -2.53
C THR A 320 -9.27 16.76 -1.10
N LEU A 321 -9.34 18.03 -0.74
CA LEU A 321 -9.14 18.51 0.63
C LEU A 321 -10.49 18.75 1.27
N LYS A 322 -10.66 18.29 2.52
CA LYS A 322 -11.84 18.66 3.32
C LYS A 322 -11.78 20.12 3.76
N ASP A 323 -10.58 20.62 3.99
CA ASP A 323 -10.27 21.99 4.38
C ASP A 323 -8.96 22.38 3.68
N ALA A 324 -9.04 23.40 2.82
CA ALA A 324 -7.91 23.88 2.01
C ALA A 324 -6.87 24.65 2.84
N SER A 325 -7.19 25.06 4.07
CA SER A 325 -6.26 25.80 4.93
C SER A 325 -5.27 24.89 5.66
N VAL A 326 -5.65 23.63 5.94
CA VAL A 326 -4.88 22.68 6.74
C VAL A 326 -3.48 22.39 6.20
N PRO A 327 -3.27 22.18 4.87
CA PRO A 327 -1.92 21.96 4.34
C PRO A 327 -0.92 23.07 4.67
N ILE A 328 -1.37 24.32 4.76
CA ILE A 328 -0.51 25.45 5.09
C ILE A 328 -0.46 25.67 6.61
N ALA A 329 -1.63 25.79 7.24
CA ALA A 329 -1.73 26.17 8.65
C ALA A 329 -1.23 25.07 9.61
N VAL A 330 -1.24 23.81 9.19
CA VAL A 330 -0.86 22.65 10.01
C VAL A 330 0.30 21.90 9.38
N ASN A 331 0.15 21.37 8.17
CA ASN A 331 1.14 20.44 7.61
C ASN A 331 2.48 21.15 7.36
N LEU A 332 2.47 22.30 6.68
CA LEU A 332 3.67 23.10 6.48
C LEU A 332 4.19 23.67 7.82
N ALA A 333 3.32 24.27 8.63
CA ALA A 333 3.73 24.96 9.85
C ALA A 333 4.34 24.03 10.92
N LEU A 334 3.80 22.82 11.11
CA LEU A 334 4.20 21.90 12.19
C LEU A 334 5.06 20.74 11.70
N TYR A 335 4.86 20.29 10.47
CA TYR A 335 5.48 19.08 9.92
C TYR A 335 6.35 19.37 8.68
N ASP A 336 6.51 20.64 8.28
CA ASP A 336 7.30 21.02 7.10
C ASP A 336 6.82 20.35 5.80
N ALA A 337 5.49 20.24 5.63
CA ALA A 337 4.80 19.75 4.45
C ALA A 337 5.26 18.35 3.98
N PRO A 338 5.07 17.30 4.79
CA PRO A 338 5.49 15.93 4.47
C PRO A 338 4.89 15.40 3.15
N GLU A 339 3.76 15.95 2.69
CA GLU A 339 3.13 15.65 1.40
C GLU A 339 4.02 15.87 0.18
N THR A 340 4.98 16.79 0.29
CA THR A 340 5.98 17.06 -0.75
C THR A 340 7.06 15.97 -0.85
N ARG A 341 7.14 15.07 0.15
CA ARG A 341 8.15 14.02 0.31
C ARG A 341 7.57 12.62 0.23
N TYR A 342 6.48 12.34 0.96
CA TYR A 342 5.87 11.01 0.94
C TYR A 342 5.21 10.70 -0.41
N CYS A 343 4.86 11.74 -1.19
CA CYS A 343 4.25 11.55 -2.50
C CYS A 343 5.32 11.06 -3.49
N PRO A 344 5.19 9.84 -4.03
CA PRO A 344 6.17 9.28 -4.95
C PRO A 344 6.13 9.98 -6.33
N ALA A 345 5.08 10.76 -6.60
CA ALA A 345 4.84 11.40 -7.90
C ALA A 345 5.00 12.92 -7.89
N GLY A 346 5.32 13.54 -6.74
CA GLY A 346 5.55 14.99 -6.67
C GLY A 346 4.31 15.83 -6.97
N VAL A 347 3.11 15.33 -6.63
CA VAL A 347 1.84 16.01 -6.91
C VAL A 347 1.62 17.25 -6.04
N TYR A 348 2.13 17.22 -4.81
CA TYR A 348 2.00 18.33 -3.87
C TYR A 348 3.27 19.17 -3.87
N GLU A 349 3.13 20.46 -4.08
CA GLU A 349 4.19 21.46 -3.97
C GLU A 349 3.71 22.68 -3.17
N ILE A 350 4.62 23.31 -2.45
CA ILE A 350 4.36 24.57 -1.74
C ILE A 350 4.95 25.71 -2.56
N VAL A 351 4.09 26.43 -3.27
CA VAL A 351 4.48 27.62 -4.04
C VAL A 351 4.59 28.81 -3.09
N ARG A 352 5.75 29.47 -3.07
CA ARG A 352 5.98 30.72 -2.34
C ARG A 352 5.95 31.87 -3.34
N ALA A 353 5.16 32.89 -3.02
CA ALA A 353 5.08 34.14 -3.79
C ALA A 353 6.32 35.01 -3.57
#